data_AF-A0A2G5W1H6-F1
#
_entry.id   AF-A0A2G5W1H6-F1
#
_cell.length_a   1.000
_cell.length_b   1.000
_cell.length_c   1.000
_cell.angle_alpha   90.00
_cell.angle_beta   90.00
_cell.angle_gamma   90.00
#
_symmetry.space_group_name_H-M   'P 1'
#
loop_
_entity.id
_entity.type
_entity.pdbx_description
1 polymer ?
#
loop_
_entity_poly.entity_id
_entity_poly.type
_entity_poly.pdbx_seq_one_letter_code
_entity_poly.pdbx_strand_id
1 'polypeptide(L)' 'MQKQKKNTRDVLQYLALIIVLGSQIVRLILYITEVAYSIPEKTLNLWVYIGWGVAIAILLVSYLFPKKEQSA' A
#
# COMPACT_ATOMS: atom_id res chain seq x y z
N MET A 1 -28.16 -11.05 11.22
CA MET A 1 -26.94 -10.82 10.40
C MET A 1 -26.62 -9.32 10.40
N GLN A 2 -25.82 -8.86 11.37
CA GLN A 2 -25.42 -7.45 11.43
C GLN A 2 -24.41 -7.19 10.32
N LYS A 3 -24.76 -6.29 9.38
CA LYS A 3 -23.84 -5.77 8.37
C LYS A 3 -22.64 -5.17 9.10
N GLN A 4 -21.50 -5.87 9.09
CA GLN A 4 -20.22 -5.30 9.50
C GLN A 4 -19.99 -4.05 8.64
N LYS A 5 -20.28 -2.87 9.21
CA LYS A 5 -19.98 -1.59 8.57
C LYS A 5 -18.45 -1.52 8.53
N LYS A 6 -17.84 -1.99 7.43
CA LYS A 6 -16.39 -1.99 7.23
C LYS A 6 -15.86 -0.62 7.67
N ASN A 7 -14.99 -0.63 8.68
CA ASN A 7 -14.39 0.60 9.18
C ASN A 7 -13.57 1.22 8.06
N THR A 8 -13.86 2.48 7.71
CA THR A 8 -13.14 3.23 6.68
C THR A 8 -11.63 3.23 6.94
N ARG A 9 -11.23 3.31 8.21
CA ARG A 9 -9.84 3.18 8.63
C ARG A 9 -9.21 1.84 8.25
N ASP A 10 -9.91 0.72 8.52
CA ASP A 10 -9.38 -0.60 8.17
C ASP A 10 -9.26 -0.74 6.64
N VAL A 11 -10.23 -0.24 5.87
CA VAL A 11 -10.17 -0.25 4.40
C VAL A 11 -8.96 0.54 3.89
N LEU A 12 -8.74 1.76 4.41
CA LEU A 12 -7.59 2.60 4.03
C LEU A 12 -6.25 1.97 4.41
N GLN A 13 -6.17 1.34 5.59
CA GLN A 13 -4.97 0.62 6.02
C GLN A 13 -4.67 -0.59 5.13
N TYR A 14 -5.69 -1.39 4.78
CA TYR A 14 -5.52 -2.48 3.82
C TYR A 14 -5.12 -1.97 2.44
N LEU A 15 -5.67 -0.83 1.99
CA LEU A 15 -5.28 -0.20 0.73
C LEU A 15 -3.80 0.22 0.74
N ALA A 16 -3.33 0.86 1.81
CA ALA A 16 -1.93 1.21 1.99
C ALA A 16 -1.03 -0.04 1.97
N LEU A 17 -1.46 -1.11 2.64
CA LEU A 17 -0.74 -2.38 2.68
C LEU A 17 -0.66 -3.06 1.31
N ILE A 18 -1.75 -3.04 0.54
CA ILE A 18 -1.78 -3.53 -0.85
C ILE A 18 -0.82 -2.74 -1.74
N ILE A 19 -0.76 -1.42 -1.60
CA ILE A 19 0.17 -0.59 -2.38
C ILE A 19 1.62 -0.95 -2.07
N VAL A 20 1.98 -1.08 -0.78
CA VAL A 20 3.34 -1.45 -0.37
C VAL A 20 3.69 -2.84 -0.88
N LEU A 21 2.88 -3.86 -0.57
CA LEU A 21 3.17 -5.24 -0.98
C LEU A 21 3.12 -5.41 -2.50
N GLY A 22 2.13 -4.80 -3.15
CA GLY A 22 1.99 -4.80 -4.61
C GLY A 22 3.21 -4.21 -5.29
N SER A 23 3.74 -3.09 -4.79
CA SER A 23 4.98 -2.50 -5.33
C SER A 23 6.19 -3.43 -5.22
N GLN A 24 6.30 -4.20 -4.12
CA GLN A 24 7.39 -5.16 -3.94
C GLN A 24 7.22 -6.39 -4.82
N ILE A 25 5.98 -6.87 -5.01
CA ILE A 25 5.67 -7.98 -5.91
C ILE A 25 6.01 -7.59 -7.35
N VAL A 26 5.59 -6.42 -7.82
CA VAL A 26 5.93 -5.93 -9.16
C VAL A 26 7.45 -5.82 -9.32
N ARG A 27 8.14 -5.26 -8.32
CA ARG A 27 9.61 -5.18 -8.32
C ARG A 27 10.26 -6.56 -8.42
N LEU A 28 9.78 -7.52 -7.63
CA LEU A 28 10.29 -8.89 -7.63
C LEU A 28 10.06 -9.56 -9.00
N ILE A 29 8.87 -9.41 -9.60
CA ILE A 29 8.57 -9.93 -10.93
C ILE A 29 9.54 -9.33 -11.96
N LEU A 30 9.78 -8.01 -11.92
CA LEU A 30 10.72 -7.35 -12.83
C LEU A 30 12.15 -7.87 -12.69
N TYR A 31 12.59 -8.22 -11.48
CA TYR A 31 13.91 -8.84 -11.29
C TYR A 31 13.95 -10.29 -11.79
N ILE A 32 12.91 -11.08 -11.53
CA ILE A 32 12.82 -12.48 -11.98
C ILE A 32 12.78 -12.56 -13.51
N THR A 33 12.11 -11.62 -14.18
CA THR A 33 12.05 -11.55 -15.64
C THR A 33 13.24 -10.83 -16.26
N GLU A 34 14.23 -10.41 -15.45
CA GLU A 34 15.41 -9.64 -15.85
C GLU A 34 15.13 -8.27 -16.48
N VAL A 35 13.84 -7.88 -16.61
CA VAL A 35 13.41 -6.57 -17.13
C VAL A 35 13.90 -5.43 -16.22
N ALA A 36 14.07 -5.69 -14.93
CA ALA A 36 14.64 -4.70 -14.02
C ALA A 36 16.05 -4.23 -14.45
N TYR A 37 16.84 -5.08 -15.11
CA TYR A 37 18.20 -4.74 -15.55
C TYR A 37 18.23 -3.85 -16.80
N SER A 38 17.14 -3.81 -17.57
CA SER A 38 17.01 -2.89 -18.72
C SER A 38 16.45 -1.52 -18.32
N ILE A 39 16.03 -1.36 -17.07
CA ILE A 39 15.51 -0.11 -16.51
C ILE A 39 16.59 0.52 -15.61
N PRO A 40 16.87 1.82 -15.74
CA PRO A 40 17.79 2.49 -14.82
C PRO A 40 17.34 2.33 -13.36
N GLU A 41 18.26 1.93 -12.48
CA GLU A 41 17.95 1.72 -11.06
C GLU A 41 17.30 2.94 -10.40
N LYS A 42 17.71 4.15 -10.81
CA LYS A 42 17.12 5.41 -10.33
C LYS A 42 15.61 5.48 -10.63
N THR A 43 15.20 5.06 -11.83
CA THR A 43 13.78 5.06 -12.23
C THR A 43 12.99 4.04 -11.42
N LEU A 44 13.56 2.85 -11.23
CA LEU A 44 12.92 1.76 -10.50
C LEU A 44 12.78 2.11 -9.00
N ASN A 45 13.81 2.70 -8.40
CA ASN A 45 13.78 3.19 -7.02
C ASN A 45 12.81 4.38 -6.86
N LEU A 46 12.81 5.33 -7.79
CA LEU A 46 11.87 6.46 -7.77
C LEU A 46 10.42 5.97 -7.76
N TRP A 47 10.11 4.97 -8.59
CA TRP A 47 8.79 4.36 -8.63
C TRP A 47 8.38 3.73 -7.29
N VAL A 48 9.29 2.99 -6.65
CA VAL A 48 9.06 2.41 -5.32
C VAL A 48 8.81 3.49 -4.29
N TYR A 49 9.63 4.55 -4.28
CA TYR A 49 9.48 5.65 -3.32
C TYR A 49 8.18 6.44 -3.50
N ILE A 50 7.73 6.66 -4.73
CA ILE A 50 6.42 7.27 -4.99
C ILE A 50 5.30 6.38 -4.45
N GLY A 51 5.33 5.08 -4.76
CA GLY A 51 4.35 4.12 -4.26
C GLY A 51 4.29 4.08 -2.73
N TRP A 52 5.46 4.09 -2.08
CA TRP A 52 5.55 4.11 -0.62
C TRP A 52 5.10 5.44 -0.02
N GLY A 53 5.44 6.57 -0.64
CA GLY A 53 4.98 7.89 -0.23
C GLY A 53 3.45 7.99 -0.24
N VAL A 54 2.82 7.48 -1.32
CA VAL A 54 1.35 7.40 -1.42
C VAL A 54 0.77 6.49 -0.34
N ALA A 55 1.38 5.32 -0.10
CA ALA A 55 0.91 4.40 0.94
C ALA A 55 0.99 5.04 2.33
N ILE A 56 2.08 5.73 2.66
CA ILE A 56 2.24 6.46 3.93
C ILE A 56 1.19 7.56 4.06
N ALA A 57 0.96 8.35 3.00
CA ALA A 57 -0.06 9.38 3.01
C ALA A 57 -1.46 8.81 3.28
N ILE A 58 -1.82 7.70 2.61
CA ILE A 58 -3.08 6.99 2.84
C ILE A 58 -3.16 6.46 4.28
N LEU A 59 -2.06 5.91 4.80
CA LEU A 59 -1.98 5.43 6.17
C LEU A 59 -2.22 6.58 7.16
N LEU A 60 -1.57 7.73 6.99
CA LEU A 60 -1.78 8.92 7.82
C LEU A 60 -3.23 9.42 7.75
N VAL A 61 -3.79 9.53 6.54
CA VAL A 61 -5.19 9.90 6.33
C VAL A 61 -6.14 8.90 7.00
N SER A 62 -5.79 7.61 7.06
CA SER A 62 -6.60 6.60 7.74
C SER A 62 -6.78 6.87 9.23
N TYR A 63 -5.82 7.54 9.88
CA TYR A 63 -5.90 7.90 11.30
C TYR A 63 -6.87 9.06 11.57
N LEU A 64 -7.21 9.86 10.54
CA LEU A 64 -8.27 10.88 10.66
C LEU A 64 -9.66 10.24 10.79
N PHE A 65 -9.80 8.96 10.43
CA PHE A 65 -11.03 8.21 10.58
C PHE A 65 -10.97 7.39 11.88
N PRO A 66 -11.85 7.66 12.87
CA PRO A 66 -11.86 6.90 14.10
C PRO A 66 -12.16 5.44 13.80
N LYS A 67 -11.38 4.55 14.42
CA LYS A 67 -11.69 3.12 14.44
C LYS A 67 -12.93 3.01 15.30
N LYS A 68 -14.07 2.56 14.75
CA LYS A 68 -15.25 2.34 15.60
C LYS A 68 -14.85 1.36 16.67
N GLU A 69 -15.00 1.76 17.93
CA GLU A 69 -14.80 0.90 19.07
C GLU A 69 -15.65 -0.36 18.86
N GLN A 70 -14.98 -1.50 18.65
CA GLN A 70 -15.59 -2.76 19.01
C GLN A 70 -15.61 -2.71 20.53
N SER A 71 -16.72 -2.22 21.08
CA SER A 71 -17.02 -2.32 22.50
C SER A 71 -16.74 -3.76 22.92
N ALA A 72 -15.88 -3.88 23.94
CA ALA A 72 -15.47 -5.14 24.55
C ALA A 72 -16.67 -5.99 25.00
#